data_AF-A0A660UZL0-F1
#
_entry.id   AF-A0A660UZL0-F1
#
_cell.length_a   1.000
_cell.length_b   1.000
_cell.length_c   1.000
_cell.angle_alpha   90.00
_cell.angle_beta   90.00
_cell.angle_gamma   90.00
#
_symmetry.space_group_name_H-M   'P 1'
#
loop_
_entity.id
_entity.type
_entity.pdbx_description
1 polymer ?
#
loop_
_entity_poly.entity_id
_entity_poly.type
_entity_poly.pdbx_seq_one_letter_code
_entity_poly.pdbx_strand_id
1 'polypeptide(L)' 'MAKKKAKKKAVKKASKKDVLVVASKVKAYVKSKKMMTSSDAIAALSDKVYAMLDDAIARTKANRRSTVKPQDL' A
#
# COMPACT_ATOMS: atom_id res chain seq x y z
N MET A 1 34.05 26.30 -17.17
CA MET A 1 33.92 25.72 -15.82
C MET A 1 32.51 25.16 -15.66
N ALA A 2 32.39 23.84 -15.84
CA ALA A 2 31.11 23.13 -15.89
C ALA A 2 30.95 22.20 -14.68
N LYS A 3 29.68 21.88 -14.39
CA LYS A 3 29.15 20.82 -13.51
C LYS A 3 28.61 21.28 -12.15
N LYS A 4 27.40 21.84 -12.17
CA LYS A 4 26.49 21.80 -11.02
C LYS A 4 25.83 20.41 -11.01
N LYS A 5 26.28 19.53 -10.11
CA LYS A 5 25.79 18.16 -9.95
C LYS A 5 24.33 18.17 -9.50
N ALA A 6 23.44 17.68 -10.36
CA ALA A 6 22.07 17.36 -9.99
C ALA A 6 22.06 16.25 -8.93
N LYS A 7 21.46 16.53 -7.77
CA LYS A 7 21.19 15.53 -6.73
C LYS A 7 20.30 14.43 -7.33
N LYS A 8 20.88 13.26 -7.58
CA LYS A 8 20.12 12.03 -7.85
C LYS A 8 19.21 11.75 -6.65
N LYS A 9 17.91 11.96 -6.83
CA LYS A 9 16.87 11.53 -5.90
C LYS A 9 16.94 10.01 -5.88
N ALA A 10 17.35 9.44 -4.74
CA ALA A 10 17.45 8.01 -4.54
C ALA A 10 16.08 7.38 -4.79
N VAL A 11 15.96 6.64 -5.89
CA VAL A 11 14.80 5.79 -6.17
C VAL A 11 14.83 4.70 -5.11
N LYS A 12 13.99 4.88 -4.09
CA LYS A 12 13.77 3.89 -3.03
C LYS A 12 13.29 2.63 -3.75
N LYS A 13 14.11 1.58 -3.66
CA LYS A 13 13.92 0.26 -4.25
C LYS A 13 12.50 -0.21 -3.92
N ALA A 14 11.58 -0.09 -4.89
CA ALA A 14 10.23 -0.59 -4.74
C ALA A 14 10.36 -2.11 -4.66
N SER A 15 10.32 -2.64 -3.43
CA SER A 15 10.02 -4.04 -3.18
C SER A 15 8.83 -4.40 -4.08
N LYS A 16 9.01 -5.42 -4.93
CA LYS A 16 7.96 -6.02 -5.77
C LYS A 16 6.89 -6.62 -4.86
N LYS A 17 6.13 -5.77 -4.18
CA LYS A 17 4.93 -6.15 -3.45
C LYS A 17 3.81 -6.13 -4.46
N ASP A 18 3.13 -7.25 -4.60
CA ASP A 18 1.99 -7.33 -5.50
C ASP A 18 0.87 -6.44 -4.99
N VAL A 19 0.15 -5.85 -5.94
CA VAL A 19 -1.01 -5.01 -5.66
C VAL A 19 -2.12 -5.92 -5.15
N LEU A 20 -2.45 -5.81 -3.86
CA LEU A 20 -3.51 -6.63 -3.22
C LEU A 20 -4.93 -6.16 -3.56
N VAL A 21 -5.07 -5.01 -4.21
CA VAL A 21 -6.36 -4.36 -4.49
C VAL A 21 -6.66 -4.31 -5.97
N VAL A 22 -7.92 -4.54 -6.33
CA VAL A 22 -8.37 -4.43 -7.73
C VAL A 22 -8.48 -2.96 -8.11
N ALA A 23 -7.50 -2.45 -8.85
CA ALA A 23 -7.37 -1.04 -9.21
C ALA A 23 -8.64 -0.45 -9.87
N SER A 24 -9.33 -1.23 -10.72
CA SER A 24 -10.56 -0.78 -11.38
C SER A 24 -11.69 -0.49 -10.39
N LYS A 25 -11.86 -1.34 -9.36
CA LYS A 25 -12.87 -1.16 -8.30
C LYS A 25 -12.56 0.07 -7.44
N VAL A 26 -11.27 0.25 -7.09
CA VAL A 26 -10.82 1.42 -6.32
C VAL A 26 -11.10 2.71 -7.09
N LYS A 27 -10.69 2.77 -8.37
CA LYS A 27 -10.92 3.93 -9.23
C LYS A 27 -12.41 4.23 -9.42
N ALA A 28 -13.24 3.20 -9.60
CA ALA A 28 -14.69 3.35 -9.73
C ALA A 28 -15.31 3.96 -8.45
N TYR A 29 -14.89 3.49 -7.27
CA TYR A 29 -15.37 4.02 -5.99
C TYR A 29 -14.91 5.46 -5.73
N VAL A 30 -13.68 5.81 -6.09
CA VAL A 30 -13.19 7.19 -5.95
C VAL A 30 -13.94 8.13 -6.91
N LYS A 31 -14.19 7.67 -8.14
CA LYS A 31 -14.94 8.42 -9.15
C LYS A 31 -16.40 8.63 -8.77
N SER A 32 -17.06 7.65 -8.12
CA SER A 32 -18.44 7.81 -7.65
C SER A 32 -18.57 8.91 -6.59
N LYS A 33 -17.48 9.22 -5.88
CA LYS A 33 -17.38 10.36 -4.96
C LYS A 33 -16.96 11.68 -5.61
N LYS A 34 -17.00 11.77 -6.96
CA LYS A 34 -16.56 12.93 -7.74
C LYS A 34 -15.08 13.30 -7.54
N MET A 35 -14.24 12.31 -7.20
CA MET A 35 -12.80 12.47 -7.00
C MET A 35 -12.01 11.73 -8.09
N MET A 36 -10.73 12.11 -8.26
CA MET A 36 -9.80 11.45 -9.18
C MET A 36 -8.75 10.65 -8.40
N THR A 37 -8.23 9.58 -9.00
CA THR A 37 -7.19 8.73 -8.40
C THR A 37 -5.87 8.96 -9.12
N SER A 38 -4.81 9.28 -8.37
CA SER A 38 -3.46 9.37 -8.92
C SER A 38 -2.90 7.98 -9.28
N SER A 39 -1.88 7.95 -10.13
CA SER A 39 -1.26 6.69 -10.58
C SER A 39 -0.54 5.93 -9.45
N ASP A 40 -0.03 6.65 -8.45
CA ASP A 40 0.67 6.12 -7.27
C ASP A 40 -0.25 5.73 -6.11
N ALA A 41 -1.50 6.20 -6.10
CA ALA A 41 -2.46 5.90 -5.03
C ALA A 41 -2.76 4.40 -4.87
N ILE A 42 -2.74 3.63 -5.96
CA ILE A 42 -3.00 2.18 -5.93
C ILE A 42 -1.88 1.43 -5.22
N ALA A 43 -0.63 1.82 -5.48
CA ALA A 43 0.53 1.25 -4.79
C ALA A 43 0.51 1.60 -3.29
N ALA A 44 0.28 2.88 -2.97
CA ALA A 44 0.18 3.35 -1.59
C ALA A 44 -0.98 2.68 -0.82
N LEU A 45 -2.11 2.44 -1.48
CA LEU A 45 -3.23 1.71 -0.88
C LEU A 45 -2.85 0.26 -0.58
N SER A 46 -2.14 -0.40 -1.50
CA SER A 46 -1.66 -1.77 -1.29
C SER A 46 -0.71 -1.84 -0.10
N ASP A 47 0.21 -0.88 0.03
CA ASP A 47 1.12 -0.79 1.18
C ASP A 47 0.37 -0.65 2.51
N LYS A 48 -0.71 0.13 2.55
CA LYS A 48 -1.58 0.24 3.73
C LYS A 48 -2.29 -1.07 4.06
N VAL A 49 -2.75 -1.80 3.05
CA VAL A 49 -3.38 -3.12 3.25
C VAL A 49 -2.36 -4.11 3.81
N TYR A 50 -1.12 -4.12 3.31
CA TYR A 50 -0.05 -4.93 3.91
C TYR A 50 0.19 -4.58 5.37
N ALA A 51 0.31 -3.30 5.71
CA ALA A 51 0.52 -2.87 7.10
C ALA A 51 -0.63 -3.33 8.02
N MET A 52 -1.88 -3.16 7.57
CA MET A 52 -3.06 -3.65 8.30
C MET A 52 -3.04 -5.16 8.49
N LEU A 53 -2.64 -5.93 7.47
CA LEU A 53 -2.52 -7.39 7.57
C LEU A 53 -1.38 -7.81 8.51
N ASP A 54 -0.24 -7.11 8.49
CA ASP A 54 0.89 -7.37 9.37
C ASP A 54 0.49 -7.16 10.85
N ASP A 55 -0.23 -6.07 11.13
CA ASP A 55 -0.78 -5.77 12.46
C ASP A 55 -1.80 -6.83 12.89
N ALA A 56 -2.69 -7.24 11.99
CA ALA A 56 -3.68 -8.27 12.27
C ALA A 56 -3.04 -9.64 12.54
N ILE A 57 -2.01 -9.99 11.78
CA ILE A 57 -1.22 -11.21 12.01
C ILE A 57 -0.52 -11.12 13.37
N ALA A 58 0.01 -9.97 13.76
CA ALA A 58 0.64 -9.78 15.07
C ALA A 58 -0.36 -10.02 16.21
N ARG A 59 -1.57 -9.44 16.14
CA ARG A 59 -2.65 -9.68 17.13
C ARG A 59 -3.10 -11.15 17.13
N THR A 60 -3.20 -11.77 15.95
CA THR A 60 -3.58 -13.17 15.80
C THR A 60 -2.57 -14.09 16.49
N LYS A 61 -1.27 -13.85 16.27
CA LYS A 61 -0.16 -14.57 16.92
C LYS A 61 -0.12 -14.33 18.43
N ALA A 62 -0.34 -13.10 18.89
CA ALA A 62 -0.42 -12.78 20.31
C ALA A 62 -1.53 -13.57 21.03
N ASN A 63 -2.64 -13.81 20.32
CA ASN A 63 -3.75 -14.66 20.78
C ASN A 63 -3.53 -16.16 20.55
N ARG A 64 -2.32 -16.60 20.18
CA ARG A 64 -1.96 -18.00 19.87
C ARG A 64 -2.86 -18.65 18.81
N ARG A 65 -3.36 -17.85 17.87
CA ARG A 65 -4.15 -18.30 16.72
C ARG A 65 -3.28 -18.27 15.46
N SER A 66 -3.66 -19.08 14.47
CA SER A 66 -3.08 -19.06 13.11
C SER A 66 -4.06 -18.53 12.07
N THR A 67 -5.32 -18.27 12.46
CA THR A 67 -6.37 -17.75 11.60
C THR A 67 -6.69 -16.31 11.97
N VAL A 68 -6.43 -15.38 11.04
CA VAL A 68 -6.82 -13.97 11.15
C VAL A 68 -8.34 -13.90 11.11
N LYS A 69 -8.93 -13.22 12.11
CA LYS A 69 -10.37 -13.00 12.22
C LYS A 69 -10.70 -11.51 12.08
N PRO A 70 -11.98 -11.14 11.89
CA PRO A 70 -12.38 -9.74 11.77
C PRO A 70 -11.93 -8.87 12.95
N GLN A 71 -11.90 -9.42 14.18
CA GLN A 71 -11.41 -8.69 15.35
C GLN A 71 -9.90 -8.40 15.36
N ASP A 72 -9.13 -9.04 14.47
CA ASP A 72 -7.69 -8.83 14.38
C ASP A 72 -7.34 -7.67 13.43
N LEU A 73 -8.23 -7.33 12.49
CA LEU A 73 -8.06 -6.25 11.50
C LEU A 73 -8.14 -4.83 12.10
#